data_AF-A0A177A9W1-F1
#
_entry.id   AF-A0A177A9W1-F1
#
_cell.length_a   1.000
_cell.length_b   1.000
_cell.length_c   1.000
_cell.angle_alpha   90.00
_cell.angle_beta   90.00
_cell.angle_gamma   90.00
#
_symmetry.space_group_name_H-M   'P 1'
#
loop_
_entity.id
_entity.type
_entity.pdbx_description
1 polymer ?
#
loop_
_entity_poly.entity_id
_entity_poly.type
_entity_poly.pdbx_seq_one_letter_code
_entity_poly.pdbx_strand_id
1 'polypeptide(L)'
;MTNTKTKKNKRANRAVRTKRAIIEDEDGWAHVVGGRTIKPDASKAKIKKWGFDVVTYTLEEVTAKYESLKDKWEESDACKELIKLVQPYEGKSQVNNVVVMGLGSFQTQMGDFSQTTFTQLAALATIRKTLAIWDIPVIAQDPAFSPVDKEFLQSLGFEVLESPEGFDLVNTGSLVYAIHCYPIVYDQVGKKGPPAVLIGNDLTRLTDGPM
;
A
#
# COMPACT_ATOMS: atom_id res chain seq x y z
N MET A 1 18.55 -63.99 -19.77
CA MET A 1 18.53 -63.52 -18.36
C MET A 1 19.88 -62.89 -18.05
N THR A 2 19.95 -61.56 -17.98
CA THR A 2 21.02 -60.83 -17.26
C THR A 2 20.54 -59.39 -17.10
N ASN A 3 20.13 -59.06 -15.88
CA ASN A 3 19.46 -57.83 -15.50
C ASN A 3 20.50 -56.89 -14.87
N THR A 4 20.98 -55.89 -15.60
CA THR A 4 21.98 -54.94 -15.08
C THR A 4 21.26 -53.77 -14.42
N LYS A 5 21.30 -53.73 -13.08
CA LYS A 5 20.76 -52.66 -12.24
C LYS A 5 21.65 -51.42 -12.30
N THR A 6 21.17 -50.33 -12.89
CA THR A 6 21.83 -49.01 -12.83
C THR A 6 21.35 -48.25 -11.58
N LYS A 7 22.25 -48.04 -10.61
CA LYS A 7 22.02 -47.23 -9.40
C LYS A 7 21.77 -45.76 -9.78
N LYS A 8 20.58 -45.23 -9.49
CA LYS A 8 20.29 -43.79 -9.54
C LYS A 8 20.94 -43.06 -8.36
N ASN A 9 21.92 -42.22 -8.66
CA ASN A 9 22.53 -41.30 -7.70
C ASN A 9 21.57 -40.11 -7.49
N LYS A 10 20.94 -40.01 -6.31
CA LYS A 10 20.18 -38.83 -5.88
C LYS A 10 21.17 -37.77 -5.38
N ARG A 11 21.49 -36.76 -6.20
CA ARG A 11 22.07 -35.51 -5.70
C ARG A 11 20.93 -34.56 -5.33
N ALA A 12 20.86 -34.21 -4.04
CA ALA A 12 19.95 -33.20 -3.52
C ALA A 12 20.33 -31.83 -4.10
N ASN A 13 19.38 -31.17 -4.77
CA ASN A 13 19.54 -29.79 -5.22
C ASN A 13 19.48 -28.86 -4.00
N ARG A 14 20.66 -28.49 -3.49
CA ARG A 14 20.81 -27.40 -2.51
C ARG A 14 20.57 -26.09 -3.25
N ALA A 15 19.49 -25.39 -2.94
CA ALA A 15 19.19 -24.07 -3.50
C ALA A 15 20.37 -23.12 -3.24
N VAL A 16 21.04 -22.70 -4.31
CA VAL A 16 22.18 -21.77 -4.24
C VAL A 16 21.63 -20.37 -3.96
N ARG A 17 22.06 -19.80 -2.83
CA ARG A 17 21.72 -18.45 -2.39
C ARG A 17 22.55 -17.44 -3.20
N THR A 18 22.00 -16.90 -4.28
CA THR A 18 22.65 -15.81 -5.04
C THR A 18 22.47 -14.49 -4.26
N LYS A 19 23.58 -13.85 -3.86
CA LYS A 19 23.59 -12.53 -3.21
C LYS A 19 23.28 -11.45 -4.26
N ARG A 20 22.62 -10.36 -3.86
CA ARG A 20 22.41 -9.16 -4.68
C ARG A 20 23.75 -8.59 -5.11
N ALA A 21 23.95 -8.41 -6.41
CA ALA A 21 25.10 -7.75 -7.00
C ALA A 21 24.62 -6.55 -7.81
N ILE A 22 25.28 -5.42 -7.64
CA ILE A 22 25.08 -4.20 -8.44
C ILE A 22 26.23 -4.19 -9.44
N ILE A 23 25.92 -4.24 -10.73
CA ILE A 23 26.91 -4.17 -11.81
C ILE A 23 26.72 -2.81 -12.46
N GLU A 24 27.77 -2.00 -12.52
CA GLU A 24 27.78 -0.73 -13.23
C GLU A 24 28.22 -0.97 -14.66
N ASP A 25 27.41 -0.50 -15.61
CA ASP A 25 27.74 -0.54 -17.03
C ASP A 25 28.62 0.66 -17.41
N GLU A 26 29.30 0.58 -18.56
CA GLU A 26 30.21 1.64 -19.05
C GLU A 26 29.50 2.99 -19.29
N ASP A 27 28.17 2.99 -19.39
CA ASP A 27 27.32 4.18 -19.53
C ASP A 27 26.86 4.78 -18.18
N GLY A 28 27.41 4.33 -17.05
CA GLY A 28 27.15 4.90 -15.72
C GLY A 28 25.80 4.52 -15.09
N TRP A 29 25.07 3.58 -15.68
CA TRP A 29 23.86 3.01 -15.10
C TRP A 29 24.15 1.69 -14.38
N ALA A 30 23.56 1.52 -13.20
CA ALA A 30 23.76 0.34 -12.37
C ALA A 30 22.60 -0.66 -12.53
N HIS A 31 22.89 -1.87 -13.04
CA HIS A 31 21.97 -3.00 -13.07
C HIS A 31 22.09 -3.85 -11.80
N VAL A 32 21.00 -3.98 -11.05
CA VAL A 32 20.94 -4.86 -9.87
C VAL A 32 20.48 -6.26 -10.28
N VAL A 33 21.38 -7.24 -10.18
CA VAL A 33 21.10 -8.65 -10.49
C VAL A 33 21.11 -9.47 -9.20
N GLY A 34 20.10 -10.33 -9.03
CA GLY A 34 20.05 -11.31 -7.94
C GLY A 34 19.41 -10.80 -6.64
N GLY A 35 18.12 -10.49 -6.65
CA GLY A 35 17.28 -10.43 -5.44
C GLY A 35 16.26 -11.57 -5.46
N ARG A 36 15.66 -11.91 -4.31
CA ARG A 36 14.33 -12.55 -4.36
C ARG A 36 13.37 -11.54 -4.98
N THR A 37 13.16 -11.62 -6.28
CA THR A 37 11.88 -11.24 -6.84
C THR A 37 10.90 -12.26 -6.27
N ILE A 38 9.99 -11.82 -5.40
CA ILE A 38 8.75 -12.57 -5.20
C ILE A 38 8.08 -12.48 -6.57
N LYS A 39 8.35 -13.46 -7.44
CA LYS A 39 7.63 -13.56 -8.68
C LYS A 39 6.17 -13.71 -8.27
N PRO A 40 5.25 -12.86 -8.74
CA PRO A 40 3.84 -13.16 -8.56
C PRO A 40 3.61 -14.58 -9.05
N ASP A 41 2.93 -15.38 -8.24
CA ASP A 41 2.67 -16.78 -8.57
C ASP A 41 1.93 -16.80 -9.92
N ALA A 42 2.61 -17.30 -10.95
CA ALA A 42 2.10 -17.34 -12.32
C ALA A 42 0.87 -18.22 -12.47
N SER A 43 0.48 -18.96 -11.41
CA SER A 43 -0.74 -19.75 -11.35
C SER A 43 -2.01 -18.94 -11.05
N LYS A 44 -1.91 -17.68 -10.60
CA LYS A 44 -3.10 -16.90 -10.25
C LYS A 44 -3.78 -16.31 -11.47
N ALA A 45 -5.09 -16.52 -11.56
CA ALA A 45 -5.92 -15.97 -12.61
C ALA A 45 -5.84 -14.44 -12.59
N LYS A 46 -5.48 -13.85 -13.73
CA LYS A 46 -5.51 -12.42 -13.97
C LYS A 46 -6.78 -12.06 -14.72
N ILE A 47 -7.58 -11.19 -14.14
CA ILE A 47 -8.80 -10.67 -14.77
C ILE A 47 -8.55 -9.21 -15.14
N LYS A 48 -8.94 -8.80 -16.35
CA LYS A 48 -8.89 -7.39 -16.72
C LYS A 48 -10.10 -6.64 -16.15
N LYS A 49 -9.86 -5.72 -15.22
CA LYS A 49 -10.88 -4.78 -14.70
C LYS A 49 -10.36 -3.36 -14.89
N TRP A 50 -11.15 -2.48 -15.52
CA TRP A 50 -10.77 -1.09 -15.79
C TRP A 50 -9.43 -0.91 -16.55
N GLY A 51 -8.99 -1.93 -17.30
CA GLY A 51 -7.69 -1.92 -18.00
C GLY A 51 -6.50 -2.44 -17.17
N PHE A 52 -6.72 -2.81 -15.90
CA PHE A 52 -5.69 -3.32 -14.99
C PHE A 52 -5.76 -4.85 -14.87
N ASP A 53 -4.61 -5.50 -14.68
CA ASP A 53 -4.53 -6.91 -14.27
C ASP A 53 -4.92 -7.02 -12.79
N VAL A 54 -6.08 -7.60 -12.51
CA VAL A 54 -6.54 -7.93 -11.15
C VAL A 54 -6.13 -9.36 -10.82
N VAL A 55 -5.43 -9.54 -9.69
CA VAL A 55 -5.08 -10.85 -9.14
C VAL A 55 -6.00 -11.19 -7.99
N THR A 56 -6.59 -12.37 -8.03
CA THR A 56 -7.41 -12.86 -6.93
C THR A 56 -6.54 -13.41 -5.80
N TYR A 57 -6.43 -12.67 -4.71
CA TYR A 57 -5.84 -13.14 -3.45
C TYR A 57 -6.93 -13.54 -2.47
N THR A 58 -6.67 -14.55 -1.63
CA THR A 58 -7.54 -14.81 -0.46
C THR A 58 -7.27 -13.78 0.64
N LEU A 59 -8.16 -13.69 1.62
CA LEU A 59 -7.97 -12.83 2.79
C LEU A 59 -6.65 -13.12 3.50
N GLU A 60 -6.33 -14.40 3.72
CA GLU A 60 -5.10 -14.83 4.40
C GLU A 60 -3.85 -14.39 3.64
N GLU A 61 -3.89 -14.41 2.31
CA GLU A 61 -2.77 -13.99 1.48
C GLU A 61 -2.58 -12.47 1.49
N VAL A 62 -3.66 -11.69 1.48
CA VAL A 62 -3.60 -10.23 1.61
C VAL A 62 -3.05 -9.86 2.99
N THR A 63 -3.53 -10.51 4.05
CA THR A 63 -3.05 -10.30 5.42
C THR A 63 -1.58 -10.65 5.57
N ALA A 64 -1.14 -11.83 5.10
CA ALA A 64 0.26 -12.24 5.18
C ALA A 64 1.21 -11.31 4.41
N LYS A 65 0.75 -10.79 3.27
CA LYS A 65 1.50 -9.78 2.51
C LYS A 65 1.62 -8.47 3.26
N TYR A 66 0.51 -7.98 3.85
CA TYR A 66 0.52 -6.75 4.62
C TYR A 66 1.47 -6.84 5.82
N GLU A 67 1.37 -7.89 6.64
CA GLU A 67 2.26 -8.04 7.81
C GLU A 67 3.73 -8.10 7.37
N SER A 68 4.06 -8.88 6.33
CA SER A 68 5.43 -8.93 5.81
C SER A 68 5.94 -7.59 5.28
N LEU A 69 5.06 -6.76 4.72
CA LEU A 69 5.43 -5.44 4.23
C LEU A 69 5.54 -4.43 5.37
N LYS A 70 4.62 -4.48 6.32
CA LYS A 70 4.60 -3.63 7.52
C LYS A 70 5.88 -3.78 8.32
N ASP A 71 6.36 -5.01 8.54
CA ASP A 71 7.66 -5.25 9.21
C ASP A 71 8.81 -4.53 8.48
N LYS A 72 8.87 -4.65 7.14
CA LYS A 72 9.90 -3.98 6.33
C LYS A 72 9.75 -2.46 6.34
N TRP A 73 8.52 -1.96 6.37
CA TRP A 73 8.24 -0.54 6.48
C TRP A 73 8.75 0.02 7.81
N GLU A 74 8.44 -0.65 8.92
CA GLU A 74 8.84 -0.22 10.27
C GLU A 74 10.36 -0.17 10.45
N GLU A 75 11.11 -1.07 9.79
CA GLU A 75 12.57 -1.08 9.80
C GLU A 75 13.21 -0.01 8.88
N SER A 76 12.43 0.54 7.93
CA SER A 76 12.95 1.43 6.90
C SER A 76 13.31 2.82 7.41
N ASP A 77 14.26 3.48 6.75
CA ASP A 77 14.59 4.87 7.05
C ASP A 77 13.45 5.83 6.68
N ALA A 78 12.64 5.50 5.67
CA ALA A 78 11.46 6.28 5.30
C ALA A 78 10.43 6.35 6.44
N CYS A 79 10.21 5.24 7.17
CA CYS A 79 9.35 5.25 8.36
C CYS A 79 9.90 6.15 9.46
N LYS A 80 11.22 6.10 9.72
CA LYS A 80 11.88 6.95 10.73
C LYS A 80 11.75 8.44 10.37
N GLU A 81 11.95 8.78 9.11
CA GLU A 81 11.77 10.17 8.64
C GLU A 81 10.30 10.60 8.72
N LEU A 82 9.34 9.72 8.38
CA LEU A 82 7.92 10.03 8.55
C LEU A 82 7.58 10.32 10.01
N ILE A 83 8.09 9.52 10.96
CA ILE A 83 7.88 9.76 12.39
C ILE A 83 8.41 11.15 12.77
N LYS A 84 9.64 11.50 12.37
CA LYS A 84 10.23 12.83 12.66
C LYS A 84 9.40 13.98 12.08
N LEU A 85 8.83 13.81 10.89
CA LEU A 85 7.99 14.81 10.24
C LEU A 85 6.64 14.99 10.94
N VAL A 86 6.05 13.90 11.43
CA VAL A 86 4.69 13.88 11.99
C VAL A 86 4.69 14.20 13.50
N GLN A 87 5.71 13.78 14.24
CA GLN A 87 5.82 13.95 15.69
C GLN A 87 5.58 15.39 16.18
N PRO A 88 6.05 16.45 15.51
CA PRO A 88 5.77 17.83 15.92
C PRO A 88 4.29 18.20 15.91
N TYR A 89 3.41 17.40 15.29
CA TYR A 89 1.96 17.67 15.20
C TYR A 89 1.14 16.89 16.23
N GLU A 90 1.76 16.03 17.03
CA GLU A 90 1.10 15.34 18.14
C GLU A 90 0.42 16.36 19.07
N GLY A 91 -0.88 16.15 19.32
CA GLY A 91 -1.69 17.02 20.19
C GLY A 91 -2.01 18.43 19.64
N LYS A 92 -1.56 18.80 18.42
CA LYS A 92 -1.79 20.14 17.85
C LYS A 92 -3.16 20.32 17.19
N SER A 93 -3.75 19.23 16.71
CA SER A 93 -5.05 19.24 16.04
C SER A 93 -6.04 18.34 16.79
N GLN A 94 -7.25 18.83 17.00
CA GLN A 94 -8.35 17.99 17.49
C GLN A 94 -8.89 17.16 16.33
N VAL A 95 -8.27 16.01 16.10
CA VAL A 95 -8.79 15.01 15.16
C VAL A 95 -9.88 14.20 15.86
N ASN A 96 -11.01 13.95 15.20
CA ASN A 96 -12.13 13.15 15.73
C ASN A 96 -12.48 11.93 14.87
N ASN A 97 -12.07 11.93 13.60
CA ASN A 97 -12.15 10.80 12.70
C ASN A 97 -11.00 10.84 11.67
N VAL A 98 -10.64 9.67 11.14
CA VAL A 98 -9.72 9.54 10.02
C VAL A 98 -10.53 9.07 8.82
N VAL A 99 -10.44 9.78 7.69
CA VAL A 99 -11.12 9.42 6.45
C VAL A 99 -10.09 9.15 5.36
N VAL A 100 -10.00 7.89 4.94
CA VAL A 100 -9.08 7.38 3.91
C VAL A 100 -9.81 7.34 2.58
N MET A 101 -9.24 8.03 1.59
CA MET A 101 -9.78 8.10 0.23
C MET A 101 -8.75 7.56 -0.75
N GLY A 102 -9.19 6.74 -1.71
CA GLY A 102 -8.39 6.45 -2.90
C GLY A 102 -7.14 5.59 -2.65
N LEU A 103 -7.17 4.69 -1.66
CA LEU A 103 -6.04 3.81 -1.32
C LEU A 103 -5.68 2.83 -2.46
N GLY A 104 -6.65 2.52 -3.31
CA GLY A 104 -6.60 1.49 -4.34
C GLY A 104 -6.88 0.09 -3.79
N SER A 105 -7.12 -0.86 -4.70
CA SER A 105 -7.31 -2.27 -4.34
C SER A 105 -5.98 -2.97 -4.08
N PHE A 106 -5.91 -3.78 -3.02
CA PHE A 106 -4.75 -4.63 -2.71
C PHE A 106 -4.59 -5.80 -3.69
N GLN A 107 -5.58 -6.03 -4.54
CA GLN A 107 -5.62 -7.07 -5.57
C GLN A 107 -5.16 -6.58 -6.95
N THR A 108 -5.00 -5.27 -7.15
CA THR A 108 -4.61 -4.72 -8.47
C THR A 108 -3.10 -4.80 -8.68
N GLN A 109 -2.66 -5.39 -9.79
CA GLN A 109 -1.26 -5.44 -10.17
C GLN A 109 -0.89 -4.26 -11.08
N MET A 110 -0.56 -3.17 -10.39
CA MET A 110 0.08 -1.94 -10.79
C MET A 110 1.53 -1.96 -11.35
N GLY A 111 2.16 -3.10 -11.63
CA GLY A 111 3.64 -3.13 -11.59
C GLY A 111 4.14 -2.71 -10.19
N ASP A 112 5.11 -1.80 -10.10
CA ASP A 112 5.64 -1.30 -8.81
C ASP A 112 4.58 -0.57 -7.96
N PHE A 113 3.51 -0.05 -8.57
CA PHE A 113 2.39 0.59 -7.85
C PHE A 113 1.57 -0.39 -6.98
N SER A 114 1.70 -1.71 -7.16
CA SER A 114 0.99 -2.67 -6.29
C SER A 114 1.59 -2.76 -4.88
N GLN A 115 2.88 -2.41 -4.71
CA GLN A 115 3.51 -2.29 -3.41
C GLN A 115 3.06 -1.01 -2.69
N THR A 116 2.65 0.03 -3.44
CA THR A 116 2.39 1.35 -2.87
C THR A 116 1.15 1.37 -1.98
N THR A 117 0.09 0.60 -2.28
CA THR A 117 -1.13 0.55 -1.43
C THR A 117 -0.85 -0.02 -0.04
N PHE A 118 -0.10 -1.13 0.07
CA PHE A 118 0.28 -1.68 1.37
C PHE A 118 1.23 -0.76 2.14
N THR A 119 2.18 -0.13 1.45
CA THR A 119 3.08 0.86 2.08
C THR A 119 2.31 2.08 2.57
N GLN A 120 1.34 2.58 1.81
CA GLN A 120 0.46 3.67 2.25
C GLN A 120 -0.35 3.28 3.48
N LEU A 121 -0.90 2.06 3.53
CA LEU A 121 -1.61 1.58 4.72
C LEU A 121 -0.69 1.48 5.95
N ALA A 122 0.54 0.97 5.78
CA ALA A 122 1.53 0.91 6.86
C ALA A 122 1.95 2.32 7.31
N ALA A 123 2.14 3.26 6.38
CA ALA A 123 2.44 4.66 6.68
C ALA A 123 1.30 5.34 7.43
N LEU A 124 0.04 5.08 7.07
CA LEU A 124 -1.14 5.56 7.81
C LEU A 124 -1.12 5.05 9.26
N ALA A 125 -0.81 3.77 9.47
CA ALA A 125 -0.68 3.21 10.82
C ALA A 125 0.43 3.91 11.63
N THR A 126 1.58 4.18 11.01
CA THR A 126 2.66 4.98 11.62
C THR A 126 2.19 6.38 12.00
N ILE A 127 1.56 7.11 11.07
CA ILE A 127 1.04 8.47 11.31
C ILE A 127 0.08 8.47 12.50
N ARG A 128 -0.90 7.56 12.52
CA ARG A 128 -1.89 7.48 13.60
C ARG A 128 -1.25 7.21 14.95
N LYS A 129 -0.27 6.31 14.99
CA LYS A 129 0.50 6.01 16.20
C LYS A 129 1.29 7.23 16.67
N THR A 130 1.97 7.92 15.76
CA THR A 130 2.81 9.09 16.07
C THR A 130 1.99 10.30 16.52
N LEU A 131 0.78 10.48 15.99
CA LEU A 131 -0.13 11.55 16.41
C LEU A 131 -0.94 11.22 17.67
N ALA A 132 -0.75 10.03 18.24
CA ALA A 132 -1.52 9.52 19.37
C ALA A 132 -3.04 9.44 19.13
N ILE A 133 -3.45 9.07 17.91
CA ILE A 133 -4.86 8.96 17.48
C ILE A 133 -5.25 7.52 17.10
N TRP A 134 -4.68 6.54 17.81
CA TRP A 134 -4.86 5.11 17.49
C TRP A 134 -6.27 4.58 17.80
N ASP A 135 -7.01 5.24 18.68
CA ASP A 135 -8.37 4.92 19.12
C ASP A 135 -9.46 5.64 18.30
N ILE A 136 -9.05 6.61 17.46
CA ILE A 136 -9.96 7.35 16.59
C ILE A 136 -10.50 6.45 15.47
N PRO A 137 -11.82 6.51 15.18
CA PRO A 137 -12.43 5.77 14.08
C PRO A 137 -11.74 6.04 12.74
N VAL A 138 -11.52 4.97 11.96
CA VAL A 138 -10.97 5.06 10.62
C VAL A 138 -11.99 4.58 9.62
N ILE A 139 -12.41 5.48 8.74
CA ILE A 139 -13.30 5.21 7.63
C ILE A 139 -12.46 5.13 6.37
N ALA A 140 -12.66 4.09 5.56
CA ALA A 140 -12.05 3.96 4.25
C ALA A 140 -13.11 3.88 3.15
N GLN A 141 -12.85 4.60 2.07
CA GLN A 141 -13.66 4.52 0.87
C GLN A 141 -12.76 4.52 -0.37
N ASP A 142 -13.01 3.55 -1.26
CA ASP A 142 -12.45 3.55 -2.61
C ASP A 142 -13.37 2.74 -3.55
N PRO A 143 -13.80 3.29 -4.69
CA PRO A 143 -14.53 2.54 -5.72
C PRO A 143 -13.78 1.30 -6.24
N ALA A 144 -12.46 1.24 -6.09
CA ALA A 144 -11.63 0.12 -6.52
C ALA A 144 -11.70 -1.08 -5.58
N PHE A 145 -12.13 -0.91 -4.32
CA PHE A 145 -12.12 -2.00 -3.33
C PHE A 145 -12.95 -3.21 -3.80
N SER A 146 -12.29 -4.36 -3.83
CA SER A 146 -12.92 -5.67 -3.98
C SER A 146 -13.55 -6.12 -2.65
N PRO A 147 -14.43 -7.14 -2.65
CA PRO A 147 -14.95 -7.71 -1.41
C PRO A 147 -13.85 -8.16 -0.43
N VAL A 148 -12.76 -8.75 -0.94
CA VAL A 148 -11.61 -9.16 -0.10
C VAL A 148 -10.88 -7.96 0.47
N ASP A 149 -10.75 -6.86 -0.27
CA ASP A 149 -10.14 -5.63 0.24
C ASP A 149 -10.95 -5.06 1.42
N LYS A 150 -12.28 -5.06 1.29
CA LYS A 150 -13.20 -4.59 2.34
C LYS A 150 -13.09 -5.46 3.59
N GLU A 151 -13.15 -6.78 3.42
CA GLU A 151 -13.01 -7.75 4.51
C GLU A 151 -11.65 -7.62 5.22
N PHE A 152 -10.58 -7.43 4.45
CA PHE A 152 -9.24 -7.19 4.98
C PHE A 152 -9.17 -5.90 5.80
N LEU A 153 -9.65 -4.78 5.29
CA LEU A 153 -9.66 -3.51 6.03
C LEU A 153 -10.52 -3.58 7.29
N GLN A 154 -11.68 -4.24 7.21
CA GLN A 154 -12.54 -4.48 8.38
C GLN A 154 -11.84 -5.32 9.45
N SER A 155 -11.03 -6.32 9.05
CA SER A 155 -10.23 -7.12 9.98
C SER A 155 -9.17 -6.28 10.73
N LEU A 156 -8.78 -5.12 10.19
CA LEU A 156 -7.89 -4.14 10.82
C LEU A 156 -8.64 -3.07 11.64
N GLY A 157 -9.97 -3.16 11.74
CA GLY A 157 -10.81 -2.23 12.50
C GLY A 157 -11.27 -1.00 11.71
N PHE A 158 -11.18 -1.02 10.38
CA PHE A 158 -11.70 0.06 9.55
C PHE A 158 -13.21 -0.10 9.33
N GLU A 159 -13.93 1.03 9.34
CA GLU A 159 -15.25 1.12 8.72
C GLU A 159 -15.05 1.33 7.22
N VAL A 160 -15.69 0.51 6.38
CA VAL A 160 -15.53 0.59 4.92
C VAL A 160 -16.86 0.96 4.30
N LEU A 161 -16.90 2.12 3.62
CA LEU A 161 -18.11 2.67 3.01
C LEU A 161 -18.04 2.60 1.49
N GLU A 162 -19.21 2.60 0.85
CA GLU A 162 -19.30 2.74 -0.59
C GLU A 162 -19.10 4.20 -1.01
N SER A 163 -18.51 4.42 -2.18
CA SER A 163 -18.42 5.78 -2.73
C SER A 163 -19.78 6.25 -3.23
N PRO A 164 -20.22 7.48 -2.89
CA PRO A 164 -19.47 8.61 -2.30
C PRO A 164 -19.70 8.87 -0.79
N GLU A 165 -20.24 7.93 -0.01
CA GLU A 165 -20.74 8.16 1.36
C GLU A 165 -19.69 8.70 2.35
N GLY A 166 -18.44 8.24 2.26
CA GLY A 166 -17.33 8.69 3.09
C GLY A 166 -17.00 10.19 2.93
N PHE A 167 -17.34 10.82 1.80
CA PHE A 167 -17.19 12.27 1.67
C PHE A 167 -18.09 13.03 2.64
N ASP A 168 -19.23 12.46 3.01
CA ASP A 168 -20.15 13.13 3.92
C ASP A 168 -19.65 13.21 5.36
N LEU A 169 -18.71 12.33 5.74
CA LEU A 169 -18.11 12.25 7.07
C LEU A 169 -16.90 13.19 7.26
N VAL A 170 -16.41 13.80 6.17
CA VAL A 170 -15.33 14.78 6.23
C VAL A 170 -15.87 16.07 6.87
N ASN A 171 -15.21 16.51 7.93
CA ASN A 171 -15.52 17.72 8.68
C ASN A 171 -14.24 18.43 9.16
N THR A 172 -14.38 19.56 9.84
CA THR A 172 -13.26 20.38 10.32
C THR A 172 -12.39 19.70 11.38
N GLY A 173 -12.86 18.60 11.99
CA GLY A 173 -12.09 17.73 12.90
C GLY A 173 -11.53 16.48 12.23
N SER A 174 -11.66 16.32 10.91
CA SER A 174 -11.15 15.14 10.21
C SER A 174 -9.65 15.21 9.94
N LEU A 175 -8.98 14.06 10.02
CA LEU A 175 -7.76 13.81 9.25
C LEU A 175 -8.17 13.11 7.96
N VAL A 176 -7.88 13.73 6.82
CA VAL A 176 -8.13 13.14 5.50
C VAL A 176 -6.81 12.60 4.95
N TYR A 177 -6.79 11.32 4.61
CA TYR A 177 -5.68 10.64 3.97
C TYR A 177 -6.06 10.28 2.54
N ALA A 178 -5.57 11.06 1.57
CA ALA A 178 -5.97 11.00 0.17
C ALA A 178 -4.73 11.12 -0.73
N ILE A 179 -3.87 10.09 -0.71
CA ILE A 179 -2.64 10.05 -1.52
C ILE A 179 -2.96 9.52 -2.92
N HIS A 180 -2.33 10.06 -3.95
CA HIS A 180 -2.53 9.70 -5.37
C HIS A 180 -3.98 9.80 -5.85
N CYS A 181 -4.79 10.62 -5.19
CA CYS A 181 -6.16 10.88 -5.60
C CYS A 181 -6.23 11.89 -6.76
N TYR A 182 -7.29 11.78 -7.56
CA TYR A 182 -7.60 12.77 -8.61
C TYR A 182 -8.07 14.11 -8.01
N PRO A 183 -7.91 15.23 -8.73
CA PRO A 183 -8.34 16.57 -8.28
C PRO A 183 -9.76 16.61 -7.72
N ILE A 184 -10.69 15.92 -8.37
CA ILE A 184 -12.10 15.86 -7.97
C ILE A 184 -12.32 15.31 -6.56
N VAL A 185 -11.42 14.47 -6.03
CA VAL A 185 -11.48 13.98 -4.65
C VAL A 185 -11.22 15.13 -3.67
N TYR A 186 -10.21 15.97 -3.95
CA TYR A 186 -9.89 17.12 -3.11
C TYR A 186 -10.98 18.19 -3.17
N ASP A 187 -11.59 18.40 -4.35
CA ASP A 187 -12.76 19.28 -4.48
C ASP A 187 -13.88 18.84 -3.54
N GLN A 188 -14.19 17.54 -3.51
CA GLN A 188 -15.24 16.97 -2.66
C GLN A 188 -14.89 17.08 -1.16
N VAL A 189 -13.63 16.77 -0.79
CA VAL A 189 -13.12 16.91 0.58
C VAL A 189 -13.29 18.34 1.10
N GLY A 190 -13.03 19.35 0.25
CA GLY A 190 -13.13 20.76 0.64
C GLY A 190 -14.55 21.34 0.70
N LYS A 191 -15.58 20.64 0.17
CA LYS A 191 -16.94 21.20 0.03
C LYS A 191 -17.57 21.70 1.33
N LYS A 192 -17.28 21.03 2.44
CA LYS A 192 -17.85 21.36 3.77
C LYS A 192 -16.89 22.18 4.65
N GLY A 193 -15.81 22.71 4.05
CA GLY A 193 -14.70 23.36 4.76
C GLY A 193 -13.45 22.47 4.82
N PRO A 194 -12.29 23.04 5.20
CA PRO A 194 -11.05 22.29 5.26
C PRO A 194 -11.05 21.29 6.43
N PRO A 195 -10.49 20.08 6.24
CA PRO A 195 -10.23 19.16 7.35
C PRO A 195 -9.14 19.72 8.28
N ALA A 196 -9.07 19.20 9.52
CA ALA A 196 -8.02 19.58 10.47
C ALA A 196 -6.62 19.22 9.95
N VAL A 197 -6.52 18.10 9.24
CA VAL A 197 -5.28 17.62 8.63
C VAL A 197 -5.62 17.02 7.26
N LEU A 198 -4.86 17.41 6.24
CA LEU A 198 -4.90 16.79 4.92
C LEU A 198 -3.53 16.20 4.62
N ILE A 199 -3.48 14.89 4.35
CA ILE A 199 -2.31 14.19 3.83
C ILE A 199 -2.69 13.71 2.44
N GLY A 200 -2.10 14.32 1.41
CA GLY A 200 -2.44 14.00 0.03
C GLY A 200 -1.34 14.41 -0.94
N ASN A 201 -1.71 14.50 -2.22
CA ASN A 201 -0.81 14.97 -3.26
C ASN A 201 -0.38 16.41 -3.02
N ASP A 202 0.76 16.76 -3.59
CA ASP A 202 1.16 18.15 -3.75
C ASP A 202 0.13 18.87 -4.63
N LEU A 203 -0.74 19.65 -3.98
CA LEU A 203 -1.84 20.35 -4.63
C LEU A 203 -1.35 21.50 -5.52
N THR A 204 -0.12 22.00 -5.32
CA THR A 204 0.45 23.06 -6.19
C THR A 204 0.54 22.57 -7.63
N ARG A 205 0.85 21.28 -7.81
CA ARG A 205 0.87 20.63 -9.13
C ARG A 205 -0.50 20.50 -9.79
N LEU A 206 -1.58 20.63 -9.03
CA LEU A 206 -2.95 20.56 -9.54
C LEU A 206 -3.49 21.96 -9.88
N THR A 207 -2.98 23.00 -9.24
CA THR A 207 -3.42 24.38 -9.46
C THR A 207 -2.65 25.10 -10.57
N ASP A 208 -1.41 24.69 -10.85
CA ASP A 208 -0.53 25.44 -11.75
C ASP A 208 -0.63 25.02 -13.23
N GLY A 209 -1.55 24.11 -13.59
CA GLY A 209 -1.71 23.65 -14.97
C GLY A 209 -0.51 22.83 -15.49
N PRO A 210 -0.61 22.16 -16.66
CA PRO A 210 0.50 21.36 -17.16
C PRO A 210 1.68 22.26 -17.54
N MET A 211 2.88 21.90 -17.06
CA MET A 211 4.16 22.38 -17.59
C MET A 211 4.32 22.02 -19.07
#